data_AF-A0A7C5J1X8-F1
#
_entry.id   AF-A0A7C5J1X8-F1
#
_cell.length_a   1.000
_cell.length_b   1.000
_cell.length_c   1.000
_cell.angle_alpha   90.00
_cell.angle_beta   90.00
_cell.angle_gamma   90.00
#
_symmetry.space_group_name_H-M   'P 1'
#
loop_
_entity.id
_entity.type
_entity.pdbx_description
1 polymer ?
#
loop_
_entity_poly.entity_id
_entity_poly.type
_entity_poly.pdbx_seq_one_letter_code
_entity_poly.pdbx_strand_id
1 'polypeptide(L)'
;MNQTKTKLALTALFLLAACNGKEGGDDKAAYEEAIKEVTPKLGIISAFKPHLDKPKPRKYDPEKRTDLDRAVTFAANEVRHAANGAAQRIARSKFEAVKALAKPFEEVAKACADVEGDEAAAKCKETVLALEKALADANDKAKAAGATTTFPPLAEASITDEAKKLLAQYDEARGPGEQEKKYLAMRRDESAKPADLAAACDAAAAEAGATFNQYKASGNEELHKVSAHHKAAVDGQCNRVKEQAGTIEVLEACKKEEGAPEEAECKLACSKAKGRIEKGIPAAPFERMKKDYEDVCEEGESEGEGG
;
A
#
# COMPACT_ATOMS: atom_id res chain seq x y z
N MET A 1 -25.77 -46.87 36.84
CA MET A 1 -26.78 -45.89 37.29
C MET A 1 -27.45 -45.27 36.06
N ASN A 2 -28.68 -45.72 35.85
CA ASN A 2 -29.82 -45.21 35.09
C ASN A 2 -29.65 -44.27 33.88
N GLN A 3 -29.93 -44.84 32.72
CA GLN A 3 -30.73 -44.22 31.65
C GLN A 3 -32.16 -43.89 32.14
N THR A 4 -32.70 -42.73 31.73
CA THR A 4 -34.11 -42.52 31.29
C THR A 4 -34.22 -41.10 30.74
N LYS A 5 -34.38 -40.93 29.42
CA LYS A 5 -35.65 -40.62 28.72
C LYS A 5 -36.44 -39.45 29.31
N THR A 6 -36.45 -38.32 28.59
CA THR A 6 -37.71 -37.60 28.28
C THR A 6 -37.60 -36.91 26.92
N LYS A 7 -38.32 -37.46 25.94
CA LYS A 7 -38.72 -36.75 24.73
C LYS A 7 -39.83 -35.77 25.13
N LEU A 8 -39.71 -34.50 24.78
CA LEU A 8 -40.86 -33.62 24.66
C LEU A 8 -40.72 -32.85 23.35
N ALA A 9 -41.51 -33.31 22.39
CA ALA A 9 -41.82 -32.61 21.18
C ALA A 9 -42.56 -31.31 21.55
N LEU A 10 -42.05 -30.18 21.07
CA LEU A 10 -42.87 -28.99 20.89
C LEU A 10 -42.76 -28.58 19.42
N THR A 11 -43.60 -29.22 18.63
CA THR A 11 -43.91 -28.87 17.25
C THR A 11 -44.63 -27.52 17.28
N ALA A 12 -43.87 -26.42 17.24
CA ALA A 12 -44.44 -25.11 16.95
C ALA A 12 -44.70 -25.02 15.44
N LEU A 13 -45.92 -25.38 15.08
CA LEU A 13 -46.51 -25.22 13.76
C LEU A 13 -46.66 -23.70 13.48
N PHE A 14 -45.61 -23.06 12.97
CA PHE A 14 -45.74 -21.73 12.36
C PHE A 14 -46.29 -21.90 10.94
N LEU A 15 -47.60 -22.11 10.86
CA LEU A 15 -48.42 -21.84 9.69
C LEU A 15 -48.59 -20.32 9.61
N LEU A 16 -47.56 -19.63 9.12
CA LEU A 16 -47.73 -18.28 8.59
C LEU A 16 -48.29 -18.42 7.18
N ALA A 17 -49.49 -17.88 7.05
CA ALA A 17 -50.26 -17.74 5.83
C ALA A 17 -49.36 -17.36 4.65
N ALA A 18 -49.36 -18.23 3.63
CA ALA A 18 -49.05 -17.86 2.27
C ALA A 18 -50.15 -16.90 1.79
N CYS A 19 -50.03 -15.61 2.15
CA CYS A 19 -50.58 -14.54 1.36
C CYS A 19 -49.82 -14.54 0.03
N ASN A 20 -50.42 -15.12 -1.00
CA ASN A 20 -50.05 -14.90 -2.40
C ASN A 20 -50.37 -13.44 -2.78
N GLY A 21 -49.62 -12.52 -2.18
CA GLY A 21 -49.48 -11.14 -2.62
C GLY A 21 -48.41 -11.10 -3.69
N LYS A 22 -48.79 -10.57 -4.84
CA LYS A 22 -47.94 -10.33 -6.01
C LYS A 22 -46.96 -9.18 -5.69
N GLU A 23 -46.06 -9.35 -4.72
CA GLU A 23 -45.16 -8.30 -4.20
C GLU A 23 -43.71 -8.42 -4.68
N GLY A 24 -43.31 -9.54 -5.31
CA GLY A 24 -41.92 -9.74 -5.75
C GLY A 24 -41.46 -8.90 -6.96
N GLY A 25 -42.38 -8.25 -7.68
CA GLY A 25 -42.06 -7.44 -8.86
C GLY A 25 -41.27 -6.17 -8.52
N ASP A 26 -41.64 -5.51 -7.41
CA ASP A 26 -41.00 -4.27 -6.98
C ASP A 26 -39.64 -4.54 -6.31
N ASP A 27 -39.50 -5.63 -5.57
CA ASP A 27 -38.23 -6.02 -4.94
C ASP A 27 -37.18 -6.42 -5.97
N LYS A 28 -37.57 -7.15 -7.03
CA LYS A 28 -36.68 -7.43 -8.16
C LYS A 28 -36.08 -6.13 -8.72
N ALA A 29 -36.96 -5.20 -9.07
CA ALA A 29 -36.56 -3.91 -9.63
C ALA A 29 -35.68 -3.11 -8.65
N ALA A 30 -35.99 -3.18 -7.35
CA ALA A 30 -35.19 -2.56 -6.31
C ALA A 30 -33.74 -3.05 -6.28
N TYR A 31 -33.54 -4.38 -6.30
CA TYR A 31 -32.21 -4.96 -6.30
C TYR A 31 -31.47 -4.71 -7.61
N GLU A 32 -32.12 -4.82 -8.77
CA GLU A 32 -31.48 -4.54 -10.06
C GLU A 32 -31.05 -3.07 -10.19
N GLU A 33 -31.88 -2.12 -9.70
CA GLU A 33 -31.52 -0.70 -9.65
C GLU A 33 -30.37 -0.44 -8.66
N ALA A 34 -30.43 -1.02 -7.45
CA ALA A 34 -29.36 -0.88 -6.46
C ALA A 34 -28.02 -1.43 -6.98
N ILE A 35 -28.02 -2.62 -7.59
CA ILE A 35 -26.81 -3.23 -8.19
C ILE A 35 -26.20 -2.30 -9.23
N LYS A 36 -27.03 -1.76 -10.14
CA LYS A 36 -26.56 -0.83 -11.17
C LYS A 36 -25.92 0.42 -10.56
N GLU A 37 -26.54 1.02 -9.56
CA GLU A 37 -26.05 2.26 -8.93
C GLU A 37 -24.74 2.04 -8.17
N VAL A 38 -24.57 0.90 -7.48
CA VAL A 38 -23.37 0.67 -6.67
C VAL A 38 -22.21 0.01 -7.43
N THR A 39 -22.48 -0.64 -8.57
CA THR A 39 -21.43 -1.35 -9.34
C THR A 39 -20.20 -0.49 -9.65
N PRO A 40 -20.32 0.77 -10.13
CA PRO A 40 -19.15 1.63 -10.34
C PRO A 40 -18.33 1.85 -9.06
N LYS A 41 -19.01 1.99 -7.91
CA LYS A 41 -18.37 2.22 -6.61
C LYS A 41 -17.70 0.96 -6.07
N LEU A 42 -18.32 -0.19 -6.23
CA LEU A 42 -17.71 -1.48 -5.92
C LEU A 42 -16.46 -1.74 -6.77
N GLY A 43 -16.44 -1.29 -8.02
CA GLY A 43 -15.24 -1.33 -8.86
C GLY A 43 -14.07 -0.52 -8.29
N ILE A 44 -14.32 0.70 -7.79
CA ILE A 44 -13.30 1.52 -7.12
C ILE A 44 -12.83 0.86 -5.82
N ILE A 45 -13.76 0.39 -4.97
CA ILE A 45 -13.39 -0.31 -3.73
C ILE A 45 -12.54 -1.55 -4.04
N SER A 46 -12.90 -2.31 -5.06
CA SER A 46 -12.13 -3.49 -5.51
C SER A 46 -10.73 -3.13 -5.96
N ALA A 47 -10.57 -2.01 -6.68
CA ALA A 47 -9.28 -1.54 -7.17
C ALA A 47 -8.34 -1.12 -6.03
N PHE A 48 -8.85 -0.40 -5.02
CA PHE A 48 -8.01 0.16 -3.96
C PHE A 48 -7.86 -0.73 -2.73
N LYS A 49 -8.72 -1.75 -2.54
CA LYS A 49 -8.65 -2.70 -1.43
C LYS A 49 -7.25 -3.33 -1.24
N PRO A 50 -6.53 -3.78 -2.28
CA PRO A 50 -5.18 -4.34 -2.11
C PRO A 50 -4.14 -3.33 -1.60
N HIS A 51 -4.40 -2.04 -1.79
CA HIS A 51 -3.49 -0.94 -1.45
C HIS A 51 -3.73 -0.40 -0.03
N LEU A 52 -4.63 -1.02 0.74
CA LEU A 52 -4.78 -0.79 2.18
C LEU A 52 -3.69 -1.50 2.99
N ASP A 53 -3.00 -2.47 2.39
CA ASP A 53 -1.84 -3.12 3.00
C ASP A 53 -0.54 -2.50 2.50
N LYS A 54 0.39 -2.25 3.42
CA LYS A 54 1.76 -1.90 3.03
C LYS A 54 2.50 -3.16 2.57
N PRO A 55 3.34 -3.07 1.52
CA PRO A 55 4.25 -4.15 1.20
C PRO A 55 5.17 -4.43 2.39
N LYS A 56 5.43 -5.72 2.65
CA LYS A 56 6.37 -6.10 3.71
C LYS A 56 7.76 -5.50 3.42
N PRO A 57 8.43 -4.91 4.42
CA PRO A 57 9.78 -4.40 4.24
C PRO A 57 10.72 -5.55 3.85
N ARG A 58 11.60 -5.28 2.90
CA ARG A 58 12.59 -6.25 2.41
C ARG A 58 13.99 -5.81 2.88
N LYS A 59 14.98 -6.70 2.76
CA LYS A 59 16.38 -6.36 3.06
C LYS A 59 16.77 -5.09 2.29
N TYR A 60 17.38 -4.15 3.00
CA TYR A 60 17.78 -2.81 2.55
C TYR A 60 16.68 -1.77 2.36
N ASP A 61 15.39 -2.12 2.44
CA ASP A 61 14.34 -1.10 2.39
C ASP A 61 14.50 -0.15 3.60
N PRO A 62 14.26 1.17 3.44
CA PRO A 62 14.25 2.08 4.58
C PRO A 62 13.26 1.63 5.65
N GLU A 63 13.63 1.74 6.92
CA GLU A 63 12.76 1.41 8.05
C GLU A 63 11.49 2.26 8.07
N LYS A 64 11.63 3.57 7.80
CA LYS A 64 10.51 4.51 7.69
C LYS A 64 10.15 4.75 6.22
N ARG A 65 8.89 4.48 5.87
CA ARG A 65 8.32 4.61 4.52
C ARG A 65 7.06 5.47 4.54
N THR A 66 7.24 6.76 4.85
CA THR A 66 6.14 7.74 4.89
C THR A 66 5.46 7.94 3.54
N ASP A 67 6.14 7.59 2.44
CA ASP A 67 5.57 7.48 1.10
C ASP A 67 4.49 6.38 1.01
N LEU A 68 4.75 5.21 1.60
CA LEU A 68 3.77 4.14 1.66
C LEU A 68 2.61 4.49 2.59
N ASP A 69 2.88 5.17 3.72
CA ASP A 69 1.83 5.66 4.62
C ASP A 69 0.86 6.59 3.87
N ARG A 70 1.40 7.58 3.15
CA ARG A 70 0.58 8.52 2.38
C ARG A 70 -0.21 7.82 1.26
N ALA A 71 0.41 6.83 0.61
CA ALA A 71 -0.25 6.07 -0.44
C ALA A 71 -1.41 5.21 0.11
N VAL A 72 -1.28 4.65 1.31
CA VAL A 72 -2.38 3.93 1.99
C VAL A 72 -3.49 4.90 2.37
N THR A 73 -3.17 6.08 2.90
CA THR A 73 -4.18 7.11 3.20
C THR A 73 -4.98 7.52 1.96
N PHE A 74 -4.32 7.67 0.80
CA PHE A 74 -5.01 7.95 -0.46
C PHE A 74 -5.95 6.80 -0.84
N ALA A 75 -5.47 5.55 -0.82
CA ALA A 75 -6.29 4.38 -1.15
C ALA A 75 -7.51 4.26 -0.23
N ALA A 76 -7.34 4.48 1.08
CA ALA A 76 -8.42 4.51 2.05
C ALA A 76 -9.44 5.62 1.75
N ASN A 77 -8.99 6.80 1.32
CA ASN A 77 -9.88 7.89 0.92
C ASN A 77 -10.71 7.56 -0.33
N GLU A 78 -10.12 6.92 -1.34
CA GLU A 78 -10.87 6.45 -2.53
C GLU A 78 -11.93 5.41 -2.14
N VAL A 79 -11.58 4.45 -1.29
CA VAL A 79 -12.54 3.48 -0.71
C VAL A 79 -13.65 4.20 0.06
N ARG A 80 -13.30 5.17 0.92
CA ARG A 80 -14.28 5.96 1.69
C ARG A 80 -15.23 6.73 0.79
N HIS A 81 -14.71 7.44 -0.22
CA HIS A 81 -15.52 8.23 -1.13
C HIS A 81 -16.46 7.35 -1.95
N ALA A 82 -15.98 6.20 -2.44
CA ALA A 82 -16.79 5.23 -3.14
C ALA A 82 -17.90 4.65 -2.25
N ALA A 83 -17.55 4.24 -1.03
CA ALA A 83 -18.51 3.69 -0.07
C ALA A 83 -19.56 4.72 0.35
N ASN A 84 -19.16 5.94 0.71
CA ASN A 84 -20.10 7.01 1.05
C ASN A 84 -21.01 7.34 -0.15
N GLY A 85 -20.48 7.35 -1.37
CA GLY A 85 -21.28 7.53 -2.59
C GLY A 85 -22.34 6.44 -2.75
N ALA A 86 -21.97 5.17 -2.55
CA ALA A 86 -22.89 4.03 -2.60
C ALA A 86 -23.95 4.10 -1.50
N ALA A 87 -23.55 4.39 -0.26
CA ALA A 87 -24.46 4.57 0.88
C ALA A 87 -25.53 5.64 0.59
N GLN A 88 -25.11 6.81 0.12
CA GLN A 88 -26.02 7.92 -0.19
C GLN A 88 -26.99 7.57 -1.31
N ARG A 89 -26.55 6.84 -2.35
CA ARG A 89 -27.41 6.39 -3.44
C ARG A 89 -28.45 5.39 -2.95
N ILE A 90 -28.04 4.39 -2.17
CA ILE A 90 -28.96 3.39 -1.60
C ILE A 90 -29.95 4.05 -0.62
N ALA A 91 -29.49 4.90 0.29
CA ALA A 91 -30.35 5.53 1.29
C ALA A 91 -31.45 6.42 0.67
N ARG A 92 -31.15 7.04 -0.48
CA ARG A 92 -32.08 7.86 -1.27
C ARG A 92 -32.91 7.06 -2.27
N SER A 93 -32.70 5.74 -2.35
CA SER A 93 -33.53 4.88 -3.19
C SER A 93 -35.00 5.01 -2.81
N LYS A 94 -35.88 4.99 -3.81
CA LYS A 94 -37.33 4.92 -3.62
C LYS A 94 -37.79 3.57 -3.08
N PHE A 95 -36.93 2.54 -3.15
CA PHE A 95 -37.27 1.18 -2.73
C PHE A 95 -36.76 0.89 -1.32
N GLU A 96 -37.69 0.61 -0.40
CA GLU A 96 -37.37 0.27 0.99
C GLU A 96 -36.56 -1.04 1.11
N ALA A 97 -36.81 -2.01 0.23
CA ALA A 97 -36.21 -3.35 0.26
C ALA A 97 -34.67 -3.35 0.26
N VAL A 98 -34.04 -2.31 -0.30
CA VAL A 98 -32.58 -2.21 -0.43
C VAL A 98 -31.94 -1.20 0.52
N LYS A 99 -32.73 -0.38 1.25
CA LYS A 99 -32.17 0.69 2.10
C LYS A 99 -31.26 0.18 3.20
N ALA A 100 -31.52 -1.02 3.72
CA ALA A 100 -30.67 -1.66 4.72
C ALA A 100 -29.22 -1.89 4.22
N LEU A 101 -28.99 -1.92 2.90
CA LEU A 101 -27.65 -2.06 2.32
C LEU A 101 -26.80 -0.81 2.48
N ALA A 102 -27.37 0.37 2.80
CA ALA A 102 -26.58 1.58 3.00
C ALA A 102 -25.63 1.46 4.19
N LYS A 103 -26.07 0.82 5.28
CA LYS A 103 -25.33 0.74 6.54
C LYS A 103 -23.93 0.10 6.41
N PRO A 104 -23.75 -1.07 5.76
CA PRO A 104 -22.41 -1.61 5.50
C PRO A 104 -21.47 -0.65 4.78
N PHE A 105 -21.98 0.15 3.83
CA PHE A 105 -21.17 1.16 3.14
C PHE A 105 -20.84 2.36 4.04
N GLU A 106 -21.76 2.80 4.90
CA GLU A 106 -21.49 3.84 5.91
C GLU A 106 -20.40 3.41 6.89
N GLU A 107 -20.42 2.14 7.31
CA GLU A 107 -19.40 1.57 8.18
C GLU A 107 -18.02 1.59 7.51
N VAL A 108 -17.92 1.20 6.23
CA VAL A 108 -16.67 1.32 5.45
C VAL A 108 -16.23 2.78 5.35
N ALA A 109 -17.13 3.69 4.99
CA ALA A 109 -16.81 5.12 4.87
C ALA A 109 -16.26 5.70 6.18
N LYS A 110 -16.82 5.28 7.32
CA LYS A 110 -16.34 5.69 8.65
C LYS A 110 -15.00 5.06 9.01
N ALA A 111 -14.82 3.76 8.75
CA ALA A 111 -13.59 3.05 9.09
C ALA A 111 -12.39 3.51 8.27
N CYS A 112 -12.63 3.97 7.03
CA CYS A 112 -11.62 4.45 6.11
C CYS A 112 -11.46 5.99 6.13
N ALA A 113 -12.10 6.69 7.06
CA ALA A 113 -11.88 8.12 7.28
C ALA A 113 -10.56 8.36 8.00
N ASP A 114 -9.78 9.32 7.48
CA ASP A 114 -8.56 9.83 8.10
C ASP A 114 -7.58 8.71 8.55
N VAL A 115 -7.40 7.71 7.69
CA VAL A 115 -6.53 6.56 7.97
C VAL A 115 -5.07 7.01 8.09
N GLU A 116 -4.55 6.92 9.32
CA GLU A 116 -3.16 7.15 9.68
C GLU A 116 -2.62 5.95 10.48
N GLY A 117 -1.51 5.37 10.03
CA GLY A 117 -0.88 4.22 10.67
C GLY A 117 -1.50 2.85 10.33
N ASP A 118 -0.81 1.79 10.75
CA ASP A 118 -1.13 0.41 10.34
C ASP A 118 -2.45 -0.10 10.94
N GLU A 119 -2.76 0.27 12.19
CA GLU A 119 -3.98 -0.17 12.87
C GLU A 119 -5.24 0.40 12.20
N ALA A 120 -5.24 1.69 11.85
CA ALA A 120 -6.37 2.31 11.17
C ALA A 120 -6.56 1.72 9.76
N ALA A 121 -5.47 1.45 9.04
CA ALA A 121 -5.52 0.80 7.73
C ALA A 121 -6.08 -0.63 7.81
N ALA A 122 -5.65 -1.41 8.81
CA ALA A 122 -6.17 -2.75 9.08
C ALA A 122 -7.67 -2.70 9.37
N LYS A 123 -8.13 -1.77 10.21
CA LYS A 123 -9.56 -1.60 10.52
C LYS A 123 -10.40 -1.22 9.30
N CYS A 124 -9.91 -0.31 8.46
CA CYS A 124 -10.54 0.03 7.19
C CYS A 124 -10.68 -1.24 6.32
N LYS A 125 -9.60 -2.01 6.13
CA LYS A 125 -9.60 -3.25 5.36
C LYS A 125 -10.55 -4.32 5.91
N GLU A 126 -10.55 -4.54 7.23
CA GLU A 126 -11.48 -5.48 7.89
C GLU A 126 -12.94 -5.10 7.62
N THR A 127 -13.24 -3.81 7.65
CA THR A 127 -14.60 -3.32 7.37
C THR A 127 -14.96 -3.49 5.88
N VAL A 128 -13.99 -3.33 4.96
CA VAL A 128 -14.19 -3.67 3.53
C VAL A 128 -14.47 -5.17 3.35
N LEU A 129 -13.80 -6.05 4.09
CA LEU A 129 -14.08 -7.49 4.06
C LEU A 129 -15.47 -7.81 4.64
N ALA A 130 -15.90 -7.10 5.68
CA ALA A 130 -17.26 -7.23 6.21
C ALA A 130 -18.33 -6.78 5.19
N LEU A 131 -18.04 -5.75 4.39
CA LEU A 131 -18.90 -5.34 3.28
C LEU A 131 -19.07 -6.46 2.25
N GLU A 132 -18.00 -7.20 1.91
CA GLU A 132 -18.08 -8.33 0.97
C GLU A 132 -19.09 -9.39 1.43
N LYS A 133 -19.10 -9.70 2.73
CA LYS A 133 -20.11 -10.59 3.33
C LYS A 133 -21.52 -10.02 3.22
N ALA A 134 -21.69 -8.72 3.52
CA ALA A 134 -23.00 -8.08 3.41
C ALA A 134 -23.54 -8.08 1.96
N LEU A 135 -22.67 -7.94 0.96
CA LEU A 135 -23.03 -8.04 -0.46
C LEU A 135 -23.41 -9.46 -0.86
N ALA A 136 -22.75 -10.48 -0.29
CA ALA A 136 -23.15 -11.88 -0.49
C ALA A 136 -24.56 -12.15 0.07
N ASP A 137 -24.84 -11.71 1.30
CA ASP A 137 -26.18 -11.83 1.90
C ASP A 137 -27.23 -11.05 1.08
N ALA A 138 -26.84 -9.90 0.50
CA ALA A 138 -27.70 -9.12 -0.38
C ALA A 138 -27.98 -9.84 -1.71
N ASN A 139 -27.01 -10.57 -2.26
CA ASN A 139 -27.18 -11.38 -3.46
C ASN A 139 -28.18 -12.52 -3.25
N ASP A 140 -28.16 -13.17 -2.08
CA ASP A 140 -29.13 -14.22 -1.75
C ASP A 140 -30.56 -13.65 -1.70
N LYS A 141 -30.73 -12.47 -1.11
CA LYS A 141 -32.02 -11.76 -1.10
C LYS A 141 -32.46 -11.29 -2.49
N ALA A 142 -31.53 -10.75 -3.27
CA ALA A 142 -31.79 -10.33 -4.65
C ALA A 142 -32.26 -11.51 -5.51
N LYS A 143 -31.59 -12.66 -5.38
CA LYS A 143 -31.97 -13.90 -6.07
C LYS A 143 -33.34 -14.40 -5.62
N ALA A 144 -33.63 -14.37 -4.32
CA ALA A 144 -34.95 -14.74 -3.79
C ALA A 144 -36.07 -13.81 -4.31
N ALA A 145 -35.75 -12.52 -4.54
CA ALA A 145 -36.65 -11.55 -5.17
C ALA A 145 -36.75 -11.69 -6.70
N GLY A 146 -35.96 -12.59 -7.32
CA GLY A 146 -35.98 -12.81 -8.77
C GLY A 146 -35.11 -11.85 -9.59
N ALA A 147 -34.19 -11.11 -8.95
CA ALA A 147 -33.18 -10.33 -9.64
C ALA A 147 -32.27 -11.24 -10.47
N THR A 148 -31.95 -10.79 -11.68
CA THR A 148 -31.13 -11.56 -12.64
C THR A 148 -29.67 -11.18 -12.60
N THR A 149 -29.35 -10.00 -12.04
CA THR A 149 -28.00 -9.52 -11.81
C THR A 149 -27.60 -9.69 -10.35
N THR A 150 -26.29 -9.75 -10.10
CA THR A 150 -25.71 -9.83 -8.75
C THR A 150 -24.83 -8.62 -8.47
N PHE A 151 -24.73 -8.22 -7.21
CA PHE A 151 -23.67 -7.33 -6.74
C PHE A 151 -22.31 -7.94 -7.08
N PRO A 152 -21.42 -7.19 -7.76
CA PRO A 152 -20.06 -7.65 -8.04
C PRO A 152 -19.28 -7.99 -6.75
N PRO A 153 -18.45 -9.05 -6.75
CA PRO A 153 -17.56 -9.33 -5.62
C PRO A 153 -16.49 -8.24 -5.49
N LEU A 154 -15.88 -8.10 -4.31
CA LEU A 154 -14.77 -7.15 -4.10
C LEU A 154 -13.43 -7.74 -4.54
N ALA A 155 -13.33 -8.03 -5.84
CA ALA A 155 -12.21 -8.73 -6.48
C ALA A 155 -11.73 -8.03 -7.75
N GLU A 156 -10.55 -8.41 -8.24
CA GLU A 156 -9.92 -7.82 -9.43
C GLU A 156 -10.83 -7.86 -10.68
N ALA A 157 -11.60 -8.94 -10.85
CA ALA A 157 -12.54 -9.09 -11.95
C ALA A 157 -13.68 -8.05 -11.96
N SER A 158 -13.95 -7.39 -10.83
CA SER A 158 -14.99 -6.37 -10.69
C SER A 158 -14.48 -4.95 -10.91
N ILE A 159 -13.18 -4.77 -11.19
CA ILE A 159 -12.59 -3.46 -11.41
C ILE A 159 -13.11 -2.89 -12.74
N THR A 160 -13.87 -1.79 -12.63
CA THR A 160 -14.42 -1.06 -13.77
C THR A 160 -13.33 -0.27 -14.51
N ASP A 161 -13.57 0.13 -15.75
CA ASP A 161 -12.57 0.91 -16.50
C ASP A 161 -12.30 2.29 -15.89
N GLU A 162 -13.29 2.90 -15.25
CA GLU A 162 -13.12 4.12 -14.44
C GLU A 162 -12.16 3.86 -13.26
N ALA A 163 -12.35 2.76 -12.54
CA ALA A 163 -11.48 2.37 -11.44
C ALA A 163 -10.05 2.04 -11.92
N LYS A 164 -9.89 1.38 -13.08
CA LYS A 164 -8.56 1.15 -13.69
C LYS A 164 -7.84 2.46 -14.01
N LYS A 165 -8.57 3.46 -14.52
CA LYS A 165 -7.99 4.77 -14.82
C LYS A 165 -7.51 5.47 -13.55
N LEU A 166 -8.32 5.49 -12.50
CA LEU A 166 -7.93 6.04 -11.20
C LEU A 166 -6.73 5.29 -10.60
N LEU A 167 -6.75 3.95 -10.67
CA LEU A 167 -5.67 3.11 -10.17
C LEU A 167 -4.36 3.37 -10.93
N ALA A 168 -4.40 3.51 -12.25
CA ALA A 168 -3.21 3.81 -13.05
C ALA A 168 -2.57 5.14 -12.65
N GLN A 169 -3.37 6.18 -12.39
CA GLN A 169 -2.86 7.47 -11.92
C GLN A 169 -2.27 7.38 -10.51
N TYR A 170 -2.91 6.61 -9.64
CA TYR A 170 -2.41 6.33 -8.31
C TYR A 170 -1.08 5.56 -8.34
N ASP A 171 -0.98 4.51 -9.14
CA ASP A 171 0.24 3.71 -9.28
C ASP A 171 1.39 4.52 -9.88
N GLU A 172 1.10 5.38 -10.85
CA GLU A 172 2.07 6.34 -11.39
C GLU A 172 2.57 7.30 -10.30
N ALA A 173 1.65 7.91 -9.53
CA ALA A 173 2.00 8.86 -8.47
C ALA A 173 2.79 8.21 -7.31
N ARG A 174 2.44 6.98 -6.94
CA ARG A 174 3.05 6.22 -5.82
C ARG A 174 4.38 5.59 -6.20
N GLY A 175 4.57 5.26 -7.48
CA GLY A 175 5.68 4.44 -7.93
C GLY A 175 5.62 2.98 -7.43
N PRO A 176 6.66 2.18 -7.74
CA PRO A 176 7.84 2.58 -8.49
C PRO A 176 7.59 2.68 -10.00
N GLY A 177 8.19 3.69 -10.63
CA GLY A 177 8.31 3.80 -12.08
C GLY A 177 9.32 2.81 -12.66
N GLU A 178 9.58 2.88 -13.96
CA GLU A 178 10.46 1.94 -14.65
C GLU A 178 11.94 2.12 -14.25
N GLN A 179 12.38 3.36 -14.01
CA GLN A 179 13.75 3.61 -13.56
C GLN A 179 13.93 3.21 -12.10
N GLU A 180 12.94 3.49 -11.25
CA GLU A 180 13.02 3.05 -9.86
C GLU A 180 12.99 1.53 -9.73
N LYS A 181 12.21 0.80 -10.54
CA LYS A 181 12.26 -0.67 -10.56
C LYS A 181 13.67 -1.20 -10.84
N LYS A 182 14.39 -0.59 -11.82
CA LYS A 182 15.79 -0.96 -12.12
C LYS A 182 16.71 -0.66 -10.94
N TYR A 183 16.60 0.54 -10.36
CA TYR A 183 17.35 0.91 -9.17
C TYR A 183 17.10 -0.09 -8.02
N LEU A 184 15.84 -0.39 -7.69
CA LEU A 184 15.48 -1.33 -6.62
C LEU A 184 15.99 -2.76 -6.86
N ALA A 185 16.09 -3.19 -8.12
CA ALA A 185 16.72 -4.45 -8.47
C ALA A 185 18.23 -4.42 -8.20
N MET A 186 18.94 -3.38 -8.67
CA MET A 186 20.39 -3.22 -8.44
C MET A 186 20.75 -3.10 -6.97
N ARG A 187 19.89 -2.53 -6.13
CA ARG A 187 20.12 -2.45 -4.67
C ARG A 187 20.36 -3.79 -3.99
N ARG A 188 19.93 -4.90 -4.61
CA ARG A 188 20.02 -6.25 -4.05
C ARG A 188 21.06 -7.10 -4.75
N ASP A 189 21.64 -6.56 -5.81
CA ASP A 189 22.66 -7.24 -6.58
C ASP A 189 24.01 -6.97 -5.94
N GLU A 190 24.57 -7.97 -5.26
CA GLU A 190 25.91 -7.90 -4.66
C GLU A 190 27.01 -7.65 -5.69
N SER A 191 26.75 -7.96 -6.97
CA SER A 191 27.70 -7.75 -8.06
C SER A 191 27.63 -6.35 -8.70
N ALA A 192 26.59 -5.58 -8.38
CA ALA A 192 26.44 -4.22 -8.92
C ALA A 192 27.53 -3.30 -8.36
N LYS A 193 28.04 -2.38 -9.19
CA LYS A 193 29.02 -1.40 -8.74
C LYS A 193 28.31 -0.26 -7.99
N PRO A 194 28.89 0.25 -6.89
CA PRO A 194 28.44 1.47 -6.21
C PRO A 194 28.08 2.64 -7.14
N ALA A 195 28.93 2.92 -8.14
CA ALA A 195 28.71 4.01 -9.09
C ALA A 195 27.51 3.77 -10.00
N ASP A 196 27.33 2.54 -10.51
CA ASP A 196 26.19 2.17 -11.36
C ASP A 196 24.88 2.24 -10.56
N LEU A 197 24.91 1.82 -9.29
CA LEU A 197 23.77 1.95 -8.38
C LEU A 197 23.41 3.42 -8.13
N ALA A 198 24.39 4.29 -7.92
CA ALA A 198 24.17 5.73 -7.76
C ALA A 198 23.55 6.37 -9.01
N ALA A 199 24.05 6.02 -10.20
CA ALA A 199 23.51 6.48 -11.47
C ALA A 199 22.06 5.99 -11.70
N ALA A 200 21.78 4.72 -11.38
CA ALA A 200 20.42 4.18 -11.45
C ALA A 200 19.47 4.92 -10.48
N CYS A 201 19.96 5.28 -9.30
CA CYS A 201 19.18 6.08 -8.35
C CYS A 201 18.87 7.48 -8.90
N ASP A 202 19.83 8.14 -9.55
CA ASP A 202 19.59 9.45 -10.18
C ASP A 202 18.52 9.39 -11.28
N ALA A 203 18.52 8.31 -12.07
CA ALA A 203 17.45 8.08 -13.04
C ALA A 203 16.08 7.90 -12.36
N ALA A 204 16.03 7.16 -11.24
CA ALA A 204 14.81 6.99 -10.45
C ALA A 204 14.31 8.31 -9.83
N ALA A 205 15.22 9.13 -9.28
CA ALA A 205 14.89 10.43 -8.71
C ALA A 205 14.38 11.40 -9.78
N ALA A 206 14.98 11.38 -10.98
CA ALA A 206 14.51 12.18 -12.11
C ALA A 206 13.10 11.77 -12.56
N GLU A 207 12.81 10.46 -12.64
CA GLU A 207 11.48 9.92 -12.96
C GLU A 207 10.44 10.35 -11.91
N ALA A 208 10.73 10.16 -10.62
CA ALA A 208 9.84 10.60 -9.54
C ALA A 208 9.63 12.13 -9.55
N GLY A 209 10.66 12.89 -9.90
CA GLY A 209 10.58 14.35 -10.10
C GLY A 209 9.68 14.75 -11.25
N ALA A 210 9.70 14.02 -12.37
CA ALA A 210 8.81 14.26 -13.50
C ALA A 210 7.34 14.00 -13.12
N THR A 211 7.06 12.87 -12.47
CA THR A 211 5.71 12.52 -11.97
C THR A 211 5.18 13.56 -10.99
N PHE A 212 6.01 14.00 -10.03
CA PHE A 212 5.65 15.08 -9.11
C PHE A 212 5.24 16.37 -9.84
N ASN A 213 6.04 16.79 -10.82
CA ASN A 213 5.76 18.01 -11.59
C ASN A 213 4.50 17.87 -12.46
N GLN A 214 4.24 16.68 -13.02
CA GLN A 214 3.02 16.38 -13.76
C GLN A 214 1.77 16.56 -12.88
N TYR A 215 1.75 15.98 -11.68
CA TYR A 215 0.61 16.10 -10.78
C TYR A 215 0.47 17.48 -10.16
N LYS A 216 1.59 18.18 -9.93
CA LYS A 216 1.58 19.60 -9.56
C LYS A 216 0.92 20.46 -10.64
N ALA A 217 1.25 20.23 -11.91
CA ALA A 217 0.73 21.01 -13.04
C ALA A 217 -0.73 20.71 -13.37
N SER A 218 -1.20 19.47 -13.13
CA SER A 218 -2.59 19.08 -13.39
C SER A 218 -3.60 19.63 -12.38
N GLY A 219 -3.13 20.15 -11.23
CA GLY A 219 -3.98 20.61 -10.14
C GLY A 219 -4.62 19.48 -9.32
N ASN A 220 -4.25 18.22 -9.56
CA ASN A 220 -4.71 17.10 -8.73
C ASN A 220 -3.93 17.06 -7.40
N GLU A 221 -4.43 17.79 -6.40
CA GLU A 221 -3.76 17.98 -5.12
C GLU A 221 -3.46 16.66 -4.39
N GLU A 222 -4.37 15.69 -4.45
CA GLU A 222 -4.20 14.43 -3.72
C GLU A 222 -3.11 13.54 -4.34
N LEU A 223 -3.09 13.41 -5.68
CA LEU A 223 -2.00 12.71 -6.36
C LEU A 223 -0.68 13.48 -6.31
N HIS A 224 -0.73 14.81 -6.27
CA HIS A 224 0.45 15.63 -6.03
C HIS A 224 1.06 15.37 -4.64
N LYS A 225 0.24 15.21 -3.59
CA LYS A 225 0.73 14.83 -2.25
C LYS A 225 1.36 13.43 -2.27
N VAL A 226 0.72 12.44 -2.90
CA VAL A 226 1.27 11.07 -3.01
C VAL A 226 2.64 11.10 -3.71
N SER A 227 2.71 11.75 -4.87
CA SER A 227 3.96 11.86 -5.64
C SER A 227 5.03 12.71 -4.95
N ALA A 228 4.66 13.72 -4.16
CA ALA A 228 5.61 14.51 -3.36
C ALA A 228 6.31 13.66 -2.29
N HIS A 229 5.53 12.86 -1.56
CA HIS A 229 6.07 11.94 -0.55
C HIS A 229 6.93 10.85 -1.20
N HIS A 230 6.48 10.31 -2.33
CA HIS A 230 7.26 9.35 -3.10
C HIS A 230 8.60 9.92 -3.55
N LYS A 231 8.60 11.11 -4.20
CA LYS A 231 9.81 11.81 -4.61
C LYS A 231 10.77 12.04 -3.44
N ALA A 232 10.26 12.53 -2.31
CA ALA A 232 11.09 12.77 -1.12
C ALA A 232 11.73 11.46 -0.59
N ALA A 233 11.00 10.35 -0.65
CA ALA A 233 11.52 9.04 -0.27
C ALA A 233 12.64 8.56 -1.23
N VAL A 234 12.46 8.73 -2.54
CA VAL A 234 13.48 8.38 -3.55
C VAL A 234 14.72 9.27 -3.38
N ASP A 235 14.56 10.59 -3.28
CA ASP A 235 15.67 11.53 -3.07
C ASP A 235 16.47 11.18 -1.81
N GLY A 236 15.79 10.90 -0.70
CA GLY A 236 16.43 10.50 0.56
C GLY A 236 17.17 9.16 0.47
N GLN A 237 16.71 8.23 -0.36
CA GLN A 237 17.44 7.00 -0.65
C GLN A 237 18.67 7.27 -1.51
N CYS A 238 18.54 8.07 -2.58
CA CYS A 238 19.66 8.40 -3.46
C CYS A 238 20.77 9.17 -2.78
N ASN A 239 20.43 10.10 -1.89
CA ASN A 239 21.42 10.79 -1.08
C ASN A 239 22.25 9.80 -0.25
N ARG A 240 21.60 8.82 0.40
CA ARG A 240 22.32 7.79 1.18
C ARG A 240 23.22 6.91 0.30
N VAL A 241 22.74 6.50 -0.87
CA VAL A 241 23.52 5.70 -1.83
C VAL A 241 24.77 6.46 -2.29
N LYS A 242 24.62 7.74 -2.66
CA LYS A 242 25.74 8.58 -3.11
C LYS A 242 26.76 8.82 -2.02
N GLU A 243 26.31 9.14 -0.81
CA GLU A 243 27.19 9.35 0.34
C GLU A 243 28.01 8.09 0.66
N GLN A 244 27.40 6.91 0.53
CA GLN A 244 28.11 5.65 0.74
C GLN A 244 29.05 5.29 -0.39
N ALA A 245 28.66 5.51 -1.65
CA ALA A 245 29.54 5.31 -2.80
C ALA A 245 30.83 6.15 -2.66
N GLY A 246 30.68 7.44 -2.33
CA GLY A 246 31.83 8.31 -2.08
C GLY A 246 32.65 7.91 -0.86
N THR A 247 32.03 7.36 0.18
CA THR A 247 32.77 6.88 1.37
C THR A 247 33.64 5.66 1.04
N ILE A 248 33.09 4.71 0.28
CA ILE A 248 33.85 3.53 -0.18
C ILE A 248 35.00 3.93 -1.10
N GLU A 249 34.78 4.86 -2.02
CA GLU A 249 35.83 5.32 -2.94
C GLU A 249 37.02 5.91 -2.17
N VAL A 250 36.76 6.71 -1.12
CA VAL A 250 37.83 7.27 -0.28
C VAL A 250 38.52 6.19 0.55
N LEU A 251 37.78 5.24 1.15
CA LEU A 251 38.38 4.11 1.87
C LEU A 251 39.29 3.27 0.96
N GLU A 252 38.85 2.98 -0.27
CA GLU A 252 39.66 2.27 -1.27
C GLU A 252 40.92 3.05 -1.66
N ALA A 253 40.86 4.38 -1.69
CA ALA A 253 42.03 5.23 -1.93
C ALA A 253 43.01 5.21 -0.74
N CYS A 254 42.50 5.21 0.50
CA CYS A 254 43.31 5.14 1.72
C CYS A 254 44.07 3.80 1.88
N LYS A 255 43.65 2.74 1.18
CA LYS A 255 44.37 1.45 1.13
C LYS A 255 45.64 1.49 0.29
N LYS A 256 45.87 2.53 -0.52
CA LYS A 256 46.98 2.58 -1.48
C LYS A 256 48.20 3.24 -0.86
N GLU A 257 49.39 2.68 -1.11
CA GLU A 257 50.65 3.27 -0.63
C GLU A 257 51.04 4.55 -1.41
N GLU A 258 50.84 4.55 -2.73
CA GLU A 258 51.13 5.69 -3.59
C GLU A 258 49.85 6.43 -3.97
N GLY A 259 49.84 7.75 -3.76
CA GLY A 259 48.68 8.60 -4.06
C GLY A 259 47.51 8.44 -3.08
N ALA A 260 47.76 7.94 -1.86
CA ALA A 260 46.78 7.95 -0.78
C ALA A 260 46.34 9.40 -0.47
N PRO A 261 45.06 9.59 -0.08
CA PRO A 261 44.57 10.84 0.49
C PRO A 261 45.38 11.27 1.73
N GLU A 262 45.25 12.53 2.12
CA GLU A 262 45.88 12.98 3.37
C GLU A 262 45.31 12.21 4.57
N GLU A 263 46.11 12.01 5.62
CA GLU A 263 45.70 11.26 6.82
C GLU A 263 44.40 11.80 7.44
N ALA A 264 44.19 13.12 7.40
CA ALA A 264 42.97 13.77 7.87
C ALA A 264 41.74 13.37 7.04
N GLU A 265 41.89 13.19 5.73
CA GLU A 265 40.83 12.73 4.83
C GLU A 265 40.47 11.26 5.11
N CYS A 266 41.48 10.42 5.34
CA CYS A 266 41.28 9.01 5.72
C CYS A 266 40.58 8.87 7.08
N LYS A 267 41.00 9.65 8.09
CA LYS A 267 40.31 9.70 9.41
C LYS A 267 38.85 10.13 9.27
N LEU A 268 38.57 11.14 8.44
CA LEU A 268 37.21 11.58 8.17
C LEU A 268 36.39 10.49 7.45
N ALA A 269 36.98 9.76 6.49
CA ALA A 269 36.34 8.65 5.81
C ALA A 269 36.01 7.51 6.78
N CYS A 270 36.92 7.15 7.68
CA CYS A 270 36.69 6.16 8.74
C CYS A 270 35.52 6.56 9.65
N SER A 271 35.50 7.82 10.13
CA SER A 271 34.40 8.34 10.95
C SER A 271 33.05 8.29 10.21
N LYS A 272 33.04 8.67 8.93
CA LYS A 272 31.84 8.57 8.08
C LYS A 272 31.42 7.12 7.92
N ALA A 273 32.32 6.22 7.56
CA ALA A 273 32.04 4.80 7.34
C ALA A 273 31.43 4.15 8.59
N LYS A 274 32.03 4.36 9.77
CA LYS A 274 31.48 3.92 11.06
C LYS A 274 30.03 4.39 11.24
N GLY A 275 29.79 5.69 11.12
CA GLY A 275 28.45 6.26 11.26
C GLY A 275 27.45 5.76 10.20
N ARG A 276 27.91 5.33 9.02
CA ARG A 276 27.04 4.73 7.98
C ARG A 276 26.74 3.27 8.26
N ILE A 277 27.71 2.50 8.73
CA ILE A 277 27.53 1.10 9.14
C ILE A 277 26.53 1.04 10.30
N GLU A 278 26.68 1.91 11.31
CA GLU A 278 25.78 1.99 12.47
C GLU A 278 24.34 2.37 12.07
N LYS A 279 24.16 3.25 11.07
CA LYS A 279 22.84 3.63 10.55
C LYS A 279 22.22 2.58 9.61
N GLY A 280 22.97 1.54 9.26
CA GLY A 280 22.56 0.47 8.37
C GLY A 280 22.92 0.70 6.90
N ILE A 281 23.30 -0.40 6.25
CA ILE A 281 23.65 -0.44 4.84
C ILE A 281 22.36 -0.39 3.97
N PRO A 282 22.23 0.56 3.02
CA PRO A 282 21.07 0.78 2.17
C PRO A 282 21.04 -0.06 0.89
N ALA A 283 22.09 -0.84 0.59
CA ALA A 283 22.13 -1.72 -0.57
C ALA A 283 23.25 -2.78 -0.48
N ALA A 284 23.06 -3.92 -1.15
CA ALA A 284 24.01 -5.03 -1.18
C ALA A 284 25.43 -4.66 -1.67
N PRO A 285 25.61 -3.81 -2.72
CA PRO A 285 26.95 -3.36 -3.15
C PRO A 285 27.81 -2.71 -2.08
N PHE A 286 27.19 -2.23 -1.00
CA PHE A 286 27.86 -1.52 0.08
C PHE A 286 28.18 -2.40 1.29
N GLU A 287 27.80 -3.69 1.29
CA GLU A 287 28.09 -4.61 2.41
C GLU A 287 29.60 -4.75 2.64
N ARG A 288 30.42 -4.58 1.59
CA ARG A 288 31.89 -4.57 1.70
C ARG A 288 32.44 -3.42 2.56
N MET A 289 31.67 -2.35 2.77
CA MET A 289 32.09 -1.17 3.53
C MET A 289 32.54 -1.54 4.95
N LYS A 290 31.88 -2.54 5.57
CA LYS A 290 32.28 -2.99 6.90
C LYS A 290 33.70 -3.54 6.93
N LYS A 291 34.01 -4.42 5.97
CA LYS A 291 35.36 -4.96 5.81
C LYS A 291 36.37 -3.87 5.44
N ASP A 292 36.03 -3.00 4.50
CA ASP A 292 36.91 -1.90 4.10
C ASP A 292 37.22 -0.95 5.26
N TYR A 293 36.26 -0.73 6.16
CA TYR A 293 36.45 0.03 7.39
C TYR A 293 37.35 -0.71 8.39
N GLU A 294 37.13 -2.01 8.64
CA GLU A 294 37.97 -2.81 9.55
C GLU A 294 39.44 -2.80 9.08
N ASP A 295 39.68 -3.10 7.78
CA ASP A 295 41.02 -3.14 7.17
C ASP A 295 41.78 -1.79 7.29
N VAL A 296 41.08 -0.66 7.11
CA VAL A 296 41.74 0.67 7.00
C VAL A 296 41.79 1.40 8.34
N CYS A 297 40.77 1.22 9.16
CA CYS A 297 40.49 2.10 10.29
C CYS A 297 40.71 1.44 11.65
N GLU A 298 40.69 0.11 11.73
CA GLU A 298 40.85 -0.63 13.00
C GLU A 298 42.21 -1.34 13.12
N GLU A 299 42.86 -1.72 12.01
CA GLU A 299 44.19 -2.37 12.05
C GLU A 299 45.34 -1.42 12.48
N GLY A 300 45.09 -0.11 12.58
CA GLY A 300 46.08 0.88 13.04
C GLY A 300 46.12 1.14 14.56
N GLU A 301 45.18 0.63 15.34
CA GLU A 301 45.12 0.89 16.79
C GLU A 301 45.89 -0.16 17.63
N SER A 302 46.32 -1.29 17.06
CA SER A 302 46.95 -2.38 17.82
C SER A 302 48.48 -2.31 17.96
N GLU A 303 49.18 -1.39 17.28
CA GLU A 303 50.65 -1.29 17.36
C GLU A 303 51.18 -0.13 18.25
N GLY A 304 50.28 0.63 18.91
CA GLY A 304 50.63 1.85 19.65
C GLY A 304 50.78 1.74 21.18
N GLU A 305 50.47 0.60 21.81
CA GLU A 305 50.64 0.41 23.26
C GLU A 305 51.84 -0.51 23.57
N GLY A 306 53.03 -0.10 23.11
CA GLY A 306 54.25 -0.88 23.30
C GLY A 306 55.53 -0.10 23.00
N GLY A 307 55.69 1.08 23.59
CA GLY A 307 56.93 1.88 23.54
C GLY A 307 57.15 2.68 24.80
#